data_AF-A0A949BEV7-F1
#
_entry.id   AF-A0A949BEV7-F1
#
_cell.length_a   1.000
_cell.length_b   1.000
_cell.length_c   1.000
_cell.angle_alpha   90.00
_cell.angle_beta   90.00
_cell.angle_gamma   90.00
#
_symmetry.space_group_name_H-M   'P 1'
#
loop_
_entity.id
_entity.type
_entity.pdbx_description
1 polymer ?
#
loop_
_entity_poly.entity_id
_entity_poly.type
_entity_poly.pdbx_seq_one_letter_code
_entity_poly.pdbx_strand_id
1 'polypeptide(L)'
;MDTGDAPPGGLIQGVKKTKISQAFMNAGETMLFLFDYGDEWRFQVELKEIRKADKSNLKQVILESIGKAPLQYPPCEDEEGAINRALWPPGSKIL
;
A
#
# COMPACT_ATOMS: atom_id res chain seq x y z
N MET A 1 -20.64 -7.93 -12.24
CA MET A 1 -19.25 -7.67 -11.87
C MET A 1 -18.50 -8.96 -12.18
N ASP A 2 -17.77 -8.96 -13.28
CA ASP A 2 -16.99 -10.10 -13.75
C ASP A 2 -15.63 -10.02 -13.06
N THR A 3 -15.50 -10.77 -11.96
CA THR A 3 -14.21 -10.92 -11.28
C THR A 3 -13.41 -11.88 -12.14
N GLY A 4 -12.58 -11.34 -13.03
CA GLY A 4 -11.76 -12.07 -13.98
C GLY A 4 -11.21 -13.35 -13.36
N ASP A 5 -11.68 -14.47 -13.89
CA ASP A 5 -11.27 -15.82 -13.52
C ASP A 5 -9.74 -15.88 -13.59
N ALA A 6 -9.12 -16.16 -12.45
CA ALA A 6 -7.69 -16.38 -12.39
C ALA A 6 -7.36 -17.58 -13.28
N PRO A 7 -6.36 -17.49 -14.19
CA PRO A 7 -6.04 -18.62 -15.05
C PRO A 7 -5.78 -19.87 -14.21
N PRO A 8 -6.50 -20.99 -14.46
CA PRO A 8 -6.36 -22.20 -13.67
C PRO A 8 -4.98 -22.80 -13.93
N GLY A 9 -4.06 -22.58 -12.99
CA GLY A 9 -2.69 -23.11 -13.05
C GLY A 9 -1.58 -22.12 -12.71
N GLY A 10 -1.87 -20.82 -12.61
CA GLY A 10 -0.92 -19.84 -12.10
C GLY A 10 -0.99 -19.74 -10.58
N LEU A 11 0.10 -20.01 -9.87
CA LEU A 11 0.20 -19.66 -8.44
C LEU A 11 0.11 -18.14 -8.30
N ILE A 12 -1.09 -17.59 -8.07
CA ILE A 12 -1.24 -16.17 -7.78
C ILE A 12 -0.57 -15.90 -6.44
N GLN A 13 0.50 -15.10 -6.49
CA GLN A 13 1.29 -14.77 -5.32
C GLN A 13 0.71 -13.53 -4.63
N GLY A 14 0.24 -13.69 -3.40
CA GLY A 14 -0.24 -12.58 -2.58
C GLY A 14 0.87 -11.90 -1.77
N VAL A 15 0.74 -10.60 -1.53
CA VAL A 15 1.75 -9.76 -0.84
C VAL A 15 2.06 -10.19 0.59
N LYS A 16 1.14 -10.92 1.25
CA LYS A 16 1.33 -11.37 2.65
C LYS A 16 2.46 -12.39 2.79
N LYS A 17 2.69 -13.22 1.76
CA LYS A 17 3.66 -14.35 1.83
C LYS A 17 4.87 -14.13 0.93
N THR A 18 4.73 -13.35 -0.13
CA THR A 18 5.83 -13.06 -1.06
C THR A 18 6.88 -12.19 -0.39
N LYS A 19 8.11 -12.69 -0.32
CA LYS A 19 9.26 -11.92 0.16
C LYS A 19 9.77 -10.99 -0.93
N ILE A 20 10.40 -9.87 -0.54
CA ILE A 20 11.05 -8.94 -1.49
C ILE A 20 12.05 -9.68 -2.39
N SER A 21 12.82 -10.63 -1.84
CA SER A 21 13.79 -11.44 -2.60
C SER A 21 13.17 -12.41 -3.62
N GLN A 22 11.85 -12.59 -3.60
CA GLN A 22 11.12 -13.37 -4.61
C GLN A 22 10.50 -12.45 -5.67
N ALA A 23 10.17 -11.21 -5.30
CA ALA A 23 9.68 -10.20 -6.22
C ALA A 23 10.83 -9.54 -7.02
N PHE A 24 12.02 -9.44 -6.44
CA PHE A 24 13.23 -8.95 -7.07
C PHE A 24 14.37 -9.94 -6.83
N MET A 25 14.96 -10.47 -7.89
CA MET A 25 16.09 -11.39 -7.83
C MET A 25 17.41 -10.68 -8.03
N ASN A 26 17.44 -9.68 -8.93
CA ASN A 26 18.66 -9.00 -9.34
C ASN A 26 18.53 -7.49 -9.23
N ALA A 27 19.66 -6.82 -8.98
CA ALA A 27 19.71 -5.36 -9.04
C ALA A 27 19.37 -4.86 -10.45
N GLY A 28 18.68 -3.72 -10.53
CA GLY A 28 18.14 -3.13 -11.76
C GLY A 28 16.74 -3.63 -12.14
N GLU A 29 16.20 -4.66 -11.48
CA GLU A 29 14.82 -5.07 -11.68
C GLU A 29 13.85 -3.99 -11.17
N THR A 30 12.80 -3.74 -11.95
CA THR A 30 11.79 -2.70 -11.68
C THR A 30 10.40 -3.28 -11.54
N MET A 31 9.59 -2.71 -10.65
CA MET A 31 8.17 -3.01 -10.46
C MET A 31 7.35 -1.73 -10.56
N LEU A 32 6.22 -1.78 -11.26
CA LEU A 32 5.18 -0.76 -11.17
C LEU A 32 4.28 -1.07 -9.97
N PHE A 33 4.34 -0.23 -8.95
CA PHE A 33 3.45 -0.28 -7.79
C PHE A 33 2.33 0.74 -7.98
N LEU A 34 1.13 0.24 -8.26
CA LEU A 34 -0.08 1.05 -8.35
C LEU A 34 -0.72 1.16 -6.97
N PHE A 35 -0.93 2.39 -6.51
CA PHE A 35 -1.62 2.70 -5.27
C PHE A 35 -2.82 3.60 -5.57
N ASP A 36 -3.87 3.50 -4.76
CA ASP A 36 -5.14 4.19 -4.94
C ASP A 36 -5.72 4.04 -6.37
N TYR A 37 -6.65 3.10 -6.53
CA TYR A 37 -7.27 2.84 -7.84
C TYR A 37 -8.18 3.97 -8.33
N GLY A 38 -8.48 4.99 -7.51
CA GLY A 38 -9.19 6.19 -7.94
C GLY A 38 -8.25 7.15 -8.67
N ASP A 39 -7.20 7.59 -7.97
CA ASP A 39 -6.24 8.57 -8.50
C ASP A 39 -5.11 7.95 -9.33
N GLU A 40 -5.01 6.62 -9.38
CA GLU A 40 -4.00 5.84 -10.10
C GLU A 40 -2.54 6.26 -9.80
N TRP A 41 -2.17 6.32 -8.53
CA TRP A 41 -0.80 6.69 -8.17
C TRP A 41 0.18 5.59 -8.61
N ARG A 42 1.03 5.92 -9.57
CA ARG A 42 2.01 4.99 -10.18
C ARG A 42 3.39 5.24 -9.62
N PHE A 43 3.94 4.25 -8.92
CA PHE A 43 5.29 4.28 -8.38
C PHE A 43 6.18 3.27 -9.12
N GLN A 44 7.26 3.75 -9.75
CA GLN A 44 8.31 2.86 -10.24
C GLN A 44 9.27 2.54 -9.08
N VAL A 45 9.31 1.27 -8.69
CA VAL A 45 10.19 0.76 -7.64
C VAL A 45 11.33 -0.01 -8.29
N GLU A 46 12.57 0.35 -7.97
CA GLU A 46 13.78 -0.30 -8.51
C GLU A 46 14.63 -0.89 -7.38
N LEU A 47 15.08 -2.13 -7.54
CA LEU A 47 16.10 -2.71 -6.68
C LEU A 47 17.49 -2.18 -7.10
N LYS A 48 17.98 -1.13 -6.46
CA LYS A 48 19.28 -0.55 -6.83
C LYS A 48 20.47 -1.47 -6.51
N GLU A 49 20.43 -2.16 -5.37
CA GLU A 49 21.54 -2.99 -4.90
C GLU A 49 21.13 -4.00 -3.84
N ILE A 50 21.94 -5.06 -3.67
CA ILE A 50 21.82 -6.03 -2.59
C ILE A 50 23.14 -6.03 -1.81
N ARG A 51 23.08 -5.73 -0.52
CA ARG A 51 24.25 -5.70 0.38
C ARG A 51 24.11 -6.74 1.49
N LYS A 52 25.24 -7.33 1.91
CA LYS A 52 25.27 -8.16 3.12
C LYS A 52 25.13 -7.25 4.35
N ALA A 53 24.31 -7.67 5.30
CA ALA A 53 24.12 -6.96 6.55
C ALA A 53 25.15 -7.42 7.59
N ASP A 54 25.92 -6.50 8.15
CA ASP A 54 26.98 -6.85 9.11
C ASP A 54 26.48 -6.99 10.56
N LYS A 55 25.27 -6.49 10.91
CA LYS A 55 24.69 -6.56 12.27
C LYS A 55 23.16 -6.70 12.24
N SER A 56 22.62 -7.35 13.27
CA SER A 56 21.25 -7.86 13.44
C SER A 56 20.12 -6.83 13.56
N ASN A 57 20.33 -5.55 13.21
CA ASN A 57 19.30 -4.51 13.31
C ASN A 57 19.11 -3.78 11.98
N LEU A 58 18.46 -4.46 11.04
CA LEU A 58 18.06 -3.91 9.74
C LEU A 58 16.73 -3.15 9.90
N LYS A 59 16.82 -1.86 10.24
CA LYS A 59 15.67 -0.95 10.14
C LYS A 59 15.59 -0.39 8.73
N GLN A 60 14.38 -0.15 8.23
CA GLN A 60 14.18 0.61 7.01
C GLN A 60 14.58 2.08 7.28
N VAL A 61 15.43 2.64 6.41
CA VAL A 61 15.91 4.01 6.51
C VAL A 61 15.71 4.69 5.17
N ILE A 62 15.18 5.91 5.19
CA ILE A 62 15.14 6.78 4.01
C ILE A 62 16.51 7.43 3.89
N LEU A 63 17.23 7.12 2.80
CA LEU A 63 18.55 7.70 2.53
C LEU A 63 18.45 9.05 1.82
N GLU A 64 17.47 9.20 0.94
CA GLU A 64 17.25 10.40 0.13
C GLU A 64 15.77 10.55 -0.18
N SER A 65 15.29 11.79 -0.27
CA SER A 65 13.96 12.16 -0.73
C SER A 65 14.07 13.40 -1.61
N ILE A 66 13.53 13.32 -2.82
CA ILE A 66 13.63 14.37 -3.83
C ILE A 66 12.23 14.85 -4.17
N GLY A 67 12.04 16.18 -4.14
CA GLY A 67 10.74 16.81 -4.36
C GLY A 67 9.85 16.81 -3.13
N LYS A 68 8.58 17.16 -3.33
CA LYS A 68 7.54 17.10 -2.28
C LYS A 68 6.54 16.03 -2.66
N ALA A 69 6.27 15.11 -1.74
CA ALA A 69 5.20 14.14 -1.93
C ALA A 69 3.86 14.89 -2.06
N PRO A 70 2.98 14.48 -3.00
CA PRO A 70 1.65 15.07 -3.13
C PRO A 70 0.84 14.84 -1.84
N LEU A 71 -0.10 15.75 -1.55
CA LEU A 71 -1.01 15.60 -0.43
C LEU A 71 -1.90 14.38 -0.65
N GLN A 72 -1.88 13.45 0.30
CA GLN A 72 -2.70 12.24 0.27
C GLN A 72 -4.09 12.56 0.87
N TYR A 73 -4.99 12.99 -0.02
CA TYR A 73 -6.32 13.55 0.24
C TYR A 73 -6.34 14.88 1.02
N PRO A 74 -7.14 15.87 0.58
CA PRO A 74 -7.47 17.01 1.42
C PRO A 74 -8.17 16.55 2.71
N PRO A 75 -8.05 17.31 3.82
CA PRO A 75 -8.92 17.11 4.98
C PRO A 75 -10.38 17.11 4.53
N CYS A 76 -11.17 16.14 4.96
CA CYS A 76 -12.60 16.13 4.66
C CYS A 76 -13.23 17.42 5.23
N GLU A 77 -14.01 18.13 4.41
CA GLU A 77 -14.68 19.38 4.81
C GLU A 77 -15.84 19.15 5.82
N ASP A 78 -16.06 17.92 6.28
CA ASP A 78 -17.21 17.52 7.11
C ASP A 78 -16.88 17.32 8.60
N GLU A 79 -16.04 18.18 9.19
CA GLU A 79 -15.98 18.31 10.67
C GLU A 79 -17.24 18.98 11.27
N GLU A 80 -18.23 19.34 10.46
CA GLU A 80 -19.55 19.82 10.91
C GLU A 80 -20.57 18.68 11.12
N GLY A 81 -20.25 17.44 10.70
CA GLY A 81 -21.10 16.27 10.92
C GLY A 81 -20.88 15.57 12.27
N ALA A 82 -19.77 15.87 12.95
CA ALA A 82 -19.42 15.24 14.22
C ALA A 82 -20.24 15.75 15.42
N ILE A 83 -20.91 16.91 15.30
CA ILE A 83 -21.76 17.46 16.36
C ILE A 83 -23.15 16.83 16.46
N ASN A 84 -23.57 15.97 15.51
CA ASN A 84 -24.86 15.27 15.56
C ASN A 84 -24.77 13.77 15.87
N ARG A 85 -23.60 13.25 16.23
CA ARG A 85 -23.44 11.87 16.75
C ARG A 85 -23.91 11.72 18.22
N ALA A 86 -24.71 12.67 18.72
CA ALA A 86 -25.44 12.56 19.98
C ALA A 86 -26.93 12.23 19.80
N LEU A 87 -27.41 12.03 18.57
CA LEU A 87 -28.81 11.69 18.26
C LEU A 87 -28.99 10.29 17.66
N TRP A 88 -28.20 9.31 18.11
CA TRP A 88 -28.62 7.92 17.98
C TRP A 88 -29.54 7.57 19.16
N PRO A 89 -30.78 7.10 18.94
CA PRO A 89 -31.68 6.78 20.04
C PRO A 89 -31.14 5.58 20.85
N PRO A 90 -31.14 5.64 22.19
CA PRO A 90 -30.79 4.48 23.00
C PRO A 90 -31.87 3.41 22.84
N GLY A 91 -31.58 2.30 22.15
CA GLY A 91 -32.49 1.15 22.14
C GLY A 91 -32.41 0.14 20.99
N SER A 92 -31.69 0.40 19.90
CA SER A 92 -31.67 -0.55 18.78
C SER A 92 -30.72 -1.72 19.05
N LYS A 93 -31.27 -2.84 19.53
CA LYS A 93 -30.63 -4.16 19.48
C LYS A 93 -30.51 -4.61 18.03
N ILE A 94 -29.32 -5.05 17.64
CA ILE A 94 -29.05 -5.69 16.35
C ILE A 94 -29.47 -7.17 16.49
N LEU A 95 -30.34 -7.63 15.59
CA LEU A 95 -30.65 -9.06 15.38
C LEU A 95 -29.53 -9.71 14.55
#